data_AF-X0USK0-F1
#
_entry.id   AF-X0USK0-F1
#
_cell.length_a   1.000
_cell.length_b   1.000
_cell.length_c   1.000
_cell.angle_alpha   90.00
_cell.angle_beta   90.00
_cell.angle_gamma   90.00
#
_symmetry.space_group_name_H-M   'P 1'
#
loop_
_entity.id
_entity.type
_entity.pdbx_description
1 polymer ?
#
loop_
_entity_poly.entity_id
_entity_poly.type
_entity_poly.pdbx_seq_one_letter_code
_entity_poly.pdbx_strand_id
1 'polypeptide(L)'
;MVITSGKTTAGDAGVENGRVQCCRGREDDSPVERGVNWLGRNFTVQGNPRERSSRAWHYYYLYGLERVGRLTGRRFVGKHDWYREGADFLVLKAKAPFDEAWKGTGIEGAEDIATSMALLFLSKGRRPVVVAKLMHGPGDDWNNHRSDVANLTDYTERAWDIDLSWQVYNPTAATVEDLLQAPVLFISGSLGPELKGQEQKLRDYIDRGGFLFAEACCKDGRQFDKGFRRLMGRIFPEQEYKLRQIEPEHPIWRAEKLVRPESPYIGK
;
A
#
# COMPACT_ATOMS: atom_id res chain seq x y z
N MET A 1 10.29 -15.15 3.34
CA MET A 1 11.20 -14.00 3.17
C MET A 1 10.51 -12.69 3.54
N VAL A 2 9.36 -12.31 2.95
CA VAL A 2 8.62 -11.09 3.36
C VAL A 2 8.11 -11.15 4.80
N ILE A 3 7.62 -12.33 5.25
CA ILE A 3 7.12 -12.52 6.63
C ILE A 3 8.23 -12.34 7.69
N THR A 4 9.48 -12.59 7.32
CA THR A 4 10.63 -12.59 8.24
C THR A 4 11.50 -11.34 8.08
N SER A 5 11.31 -10.53 7.04
CA SER A 5 12.21 -9.40 6.73
C SER A 5 12.25 -8.38 7.87
N GLY A 6 11.10 -8.08 8.47
CA GLY A 6 11.01 -7.19 9.65
C GLY A 6 11.63 -7.76 10.93
N LYS A 7 12.04 -9.03 10.94
CA LYS A 7 12.80 -9.65 12.05
C LYS A 7 14.28 -9.86 11.73
N THR A 8 14.69 -9.69 10.47
CA THR A 8 16.06 -9.92 10.01
C THR A 8 16.84 -8.64 9.77
N THR A 9 16.17 -7.49 9.73
CA THR A 9 16.81 -6.17 9.57
C THR A 9 16.53 -5.30 10.79
N ALA A 10 17.38 -4.30 11.04
CA ALA A 10 17.23 -3.37 12.15
C ALA A 10 16.02 -2.40 12.02
N GLY A 11 15.23 -2.53 10.94
CA GLY A 11 14.13 -1.65 10.59
C GLY A 11 14.58 -0.24 10.17
N ASP A 12 13.67 0.53 9.57
CA ASP A 12 13.95 1.90 9.14
C ASP A 12 13.93 2.92 10.30
N ALA A 13 13.33 2.52 11.43
CA ALA A 13 13.28 3.30 12.66
C ALA A 13 13.32 2.39 13.89
N GLY A 14 13.85 2.89 15.00
CA GLY A 14 13.89 2.17 16.27
C GLY A 14 14.07 3.11 17.46
N VAL A 15 13.84 2.60 18.67
CA VAL A 15 13.99 3.39 19.91
C VAL A 15 15.35 3.10 20.52
N GLU A 16 16.17 4.14 20.69
CA GLU A 16 17.45 4.07 21.38
C GLU A 16 17.48 5.12 22.49
N ASN A 17 17.76 4.67 23.72
CA ASN A 17 17.83 5.54 24.92
C ASN A 17 16.58 6.42 25.09
N GLY A 18 15.39 5.85 24.87
CA GLY A 18 14.11 6.56 24.99
C GLY A 18 13.83 7.59 23.90
N ARG A 19 14.68 7.66 22.85
CA ARG A 19 14.48 8.53 21.68
C ARG A 19 14.23 7.69 20.44
N VAL A 20 13.28 8.11 19.63
CA VAL A 20 13.05 7.52 18.31
C VAL A 20 14.18 7.95 17.39
N GLN A 21 14.89 6.98 16.84
CA GLN A 21 15.85 7.17 15.76
C GLN A 21 15.22 6.69 14.45
N CYS A 22 14.78 7.66 13.65
CA CYS A 22 14.21 7.44 12.33
C CYS A 22 15.28 7.46 11.22
N CYS A 23 14.92 6.91 10.07
CA CYS A 23 15.71 6.89 8.84
C CYS A 23 17.10 6.28 9.05
N ARG A 24 17.11 5.11 9.70
CA ARG A 24 18.30 4.27 9.83
C ARG A 24 18.75 3.82 8.44
N GLY A 25 20.04 3.51 8.31
CA GLY A 25 20.63 3.11 7.04
C GLY A 25 19.81 2.00 6.37
N ARG A 26 19.51 2.19 5.09
CA ARG A 26 18.70 1.25 4.32
C ARG A 26 19.50 -0.02 4.05
N GLU A 27 19.24 -1.08 4.81
CA GLU A 27 19.62 -2.41 4.37
C GLU A 27 18.82 -2.74 3.10
N ASP A 28 19.56 -3.20 2.09
CA ASP A 28 19.03 -3.48 0.77
C ASP A 28 18.05 -4.67 0.82
N ASP A 29 16.77 -4.41 0.61
CA ASP A 29 15.72 -5.43 0.45
C ASP A 29 15.79 -6.15 -0.92
N SER A 30 16.92 -6.06 -1.63
CA SER A 30 17.07 -6.62 -2.96
C SER A 30 16.66 -8.09 -3.12
N PRO A 31 16.77 -9.01 -2.14
CA PRO A 31 16.24 -10.36 -2.31
C PRO A 31 14.71 -10.38 -2.53
N VAL A 32 13.96 -9.60 -1.73
CA VAL A 32 12.51 -9.51 -1.84
C VAL A 32 12.13 -8.83 -3.15
N GLU A 33 12.76 -7.71 -3.47
CA GLU A 33 12.51 -6.98 -4.72
C GLU A 33 12.86 -7.81 -5.95
N ARG A 34 13.99 -8.55 -5.94
CA ARG A 34 14.32 -9.51 -7.01
C ARG A 34 13.26 -10.60 -7.15
N GLY A 35 12.75 -11.11 -6.03
CA GLY A 35 11.67 -12.10 -6.00
C GLY A 35 10.37 -11.57 -6.61
N VAL A 36 9.92 -10.38 -6.21
CA VAL A 36 8.73 -9.72 -6.75
C VAL A 36 8.90 -9.44 -8.24
N ASN A 37 10.08 -8.95 -8.66
CA ASN A 37 10.39 -8.70 -10.06
C ASN A 37 10.40 -9.98 -10.90
N TRP A 38 10.94 -11.08 -10.36
CA TRP A 38 10.87 -12.38 -11.02
C TRP A 38 9.43 -12.87 -11.13
N LEU A 39 8.63 -12.72 -10.08
CA LEU A 39 7.22 -13.10 -10.07
C LEU A 39 6.43 -12.29 -11.10
N GLY A 40 6.68 -10.98 -11.21
CA GLY A 40 6.06 -10.14 -12.24
C GLY A 40 6.39 -10.55 -13.67
N ARG A 41 7.61 -11.04 -13.93
CA ARG A 41 7.99 -11.57 -15.26
C ARG A 41 7.38 -12.94 -15.57
N ASN A 42 7.10 -13.74 -14.55
CA ASN A 42 6.58 -15.11 -14.68
C ASN A 42 5.13 -15.23 -14.20
N PHE A 43 4.43 -14.11 -14.06
CA PHE A 43 3.11 -14.04 -13.47
C PHE A 43 2.12 -14.88 -14.26
N THR A 44 1.29 -15.64 -13.56
CA THR A 44 0.17 -16.38 -14.13
C THR A 44 -0.81 -16.74 -13.01
N VAL A 45 -2.10 -16.76 -13.31
CA VAL A 45 -3.13 -17.31 -12.42
C VAL A 45 -3.52 -18.74 -12.80
N GLN A 46 -3.02 -19.25 -13.92
CA GLN A 46 -3.46 -20.52 -14.52
C GLN A 46 -2.71 -21.75 -13.99
N GLY A 47 -1.63 -21.57 -13.23
CA GLY A 47 -0.81 -22.65 -12.70
C GLY A 47 0.50 -22.14 -12.12
N ASN A 48 1.31 -23.04 -11.56
CA ASN A 48 2.60 -22.69 -10.97
C ASN A 48 3.55 -22.09 -12.02
N PRO A 49 4.28 -21.01 -11.68
CA PRO A 49 5.32 -20.47 -12.56
C PRO A 49 6.36 -21.54 -12.92
N ARG A 50 6.72 -21.62 -14.20
CA ARG A 50 7.72 -22.55 -14.80
C ARG A 50 7.35 -24.03 -14.84
N GLU A 51 6.26 -24.47 -14.21
CA GLU A 51 5.79 -25.86 -14.26
C GLU A 51 4.32 -25.93 -14.72
N ARG A 52 4.09 -25.45 -15.96
CA ARG A 52 2.73 -25.30 -16.53
C ARG A 52 1.98 -26.62 -16.73
N SER A 53 2.68 -27.75 -16.77
CA SER A 53 2.11 -29.08 -16.94
C SER A 53 1.62 -29.69 -15.63
N SER A 54 2.15 -29.26 -14.47
CA SER A 54 1.73 -29.75 -13.16
C SER A 54 0.69 -28.80 -12.57
N ARG A 55 -0.53 -29.30 -12.39
CA ARG A 55 -1.60 -28.62 -11.64
C ARG A 55 -1.51 -28.89 -10.13
N ALA A 56 -0.46 -29.54 -9.66
CA ALA A 56 -0.27 -29.77 -8.23
C ALA A 56 0.09 -28.45 -7.53
N TRP A 57 -0.46 -28.20 -6.35
CA TRP A 57 -0.19 -26.99 -5.54
C TRP A 57 -0.66 -25.68 -6.19
N HIS A 58 -1.60 -25.72 -7.13
CA HIS A 58 -2.06 -24.53 -7.83
C HIS A 58 -2.84 -23.60 -6.89
N TYR A 59 -3.75 -24.14 -6.09
CA TYR A 59 -4.52 -23.31 -5.16
C TYR A 59 -3.65 -22.76 -4.03
N TYR A 60 -2.70 -23.56 -3.55
CA TYR A 60 -1.66 -23.12 -2.63
C TYR A 60 -0.80 -22.00 -3.23
N TYR A 61 -0.44 -22.10 -4.51
CA TYR A 61 0.27 -21.03 -5.22
C TYR A 61 -0.54 -19.75 -5.32
N LEU A 62 -1.84 -19.84 -5.67
CA LEU A 62 -2.71 -18.67 -5.70
C LEU A 62 -2.78 -18.01 -4.32
N TYR A 63 -2.95 -18.80 -3.26
CA TYR A 63 -2.87 -18.28 -1.90
C TYR A 63 -1.51 -17.62 -1.61
N GLY A 64 -0.40 -18.24 -2.02
CA GLY A 64 0.94 -17.64 -1.92
C GLY A 64 1.07 -16.31 -2.68
N LEU A 65 0.46 -16.19 -3.86
CA LEU A 65 0.41 -14.96 -4.64
C LEU A 65 -0.35 -13.85 -3.90
N GLU A 66 -1.48 -14.19 -3.27
CA GLU A 66 -2.20 -13.26 -2.38
C GLU A 66 -1.32 -12.80 -1.23
N ARG A 67 -0.60 -13.71 -0.56
CA ARG A 67 0.32 -13.35 0.53
C ARG A 67 1.40 -12.39 0.07
N VAL A 68 1.95 -12.57 -1.14
CA VAL A 68 2.93 -11.63 -1.70
C VAL A 68 2.30 -10.26 -1.89
N GLY A 69 1.13 -10.18 -2.53
CA GLY A 69 0.41 -8.93 -2.76
C GLY A 69 0.12 -8.18 -1.46
N ARG A 70 -0.47 -8.86 -0.47
CA ARG A 70 -0.82 -8.26 0.82
C ARG A 70 0.38 -7.83 1.65
N LEU A 71 1.37 -8.70 1.80
CA LEU A 71 2.51 -8.40 2.68
C LEU A 71 3.42 -7.31 2.11
N THR A 72 3.38 -7.10 0.80
CA THR A 72 4.14 -6.03 0.14
C THR A 72 3.30 -4.78 -0.14
N GLY A 73 1.99 -4.80 0.15
CA GLY A 73 1.06 -3.71 -0.18
C GLY A 73 0.96 -3.40 -1.67
N ARG A 74 1.32 -4.35 -2.54
CA ARG A 74 1.35 -4.12 -3.99
C ARG A 74 0.02 -4.51 -4.60
N ARG A 75 -0.65 -3.55 -5.24
CA ARG A 75 -1.79 -3.85 -6.11
C ARG A 75 -1.36 -4.61 -7.38
N PHE A 76 -0.19 -4.26 -7.92
CA PHE A 76 0.33 -4.86 -9.14
C PHE A 76 1.58 -5.71 -8.89
N VAL A 77 1.65 -6.87 -9.54
CA VAL A 77 2.85 -7.69 -9.63
C VAL A 77 3.36 -7.62 -11.06
N GLY A 78 4.39 -6.81 -11.30
CA GLY A 78 4.72 -6.37 -12.65
C GLY A 78 3.61 -5.51 -13.23
N LYS A 79 3.00 -5.95 -14.32
CA LYS A 79 1.85 -5.27 -14.97
C LYS A 79 0.49 -5.88 -14.60
N HIS A 80 0.48 -6.89 -13.73
CA HIS A 80 -0.69 -7.71 -13.46
C HIS A 80 -1.39 -7.28 -12.19
N ASP A 81 -2.71 -7.06 -12.28
CA ASP A 81 -3.56 -6.85 -11.09
C ASP A 81 -3.86 -8.23 -10.52
N TRP A 82 -3.00 -8.67 -9.59
CA TRP A 82 -2.96 -10.06 -9.15
C TRP A 82 -4.28 -10.51 -8.52
N TYR A 83 -4.97 -9.61 -7.81
CA TYR A 83 -6.22 -9.93 -7.14
C TYR A 83 -7.35 -10.03 -8.16
N ARG A 84 -7.47 -9.03 -9.04
CA ARG A 84 -8.52 -9.04 -10.07
C ARG A 84 -8.37 -10.24 -11.00
N GLU A 85 -7.17 -10.48 -11.53
CA GLU A 85 -6.91 -11.61 -12.43
C GLU A 85 -7.15 -12.96 -11.73
N GLY A 86 -6.78 -13.09 -10.45
CA GLY A 86 -6.98 -14.31 -9.68
C GLY A 86 -8.45 -14.54 -9.29
N ALA A 87 -9.17 -13.49 -8.92
CA ALA A 87 -10.59 -13.56 -8.62
C ALA A 87 -11.40 -13.92 -9.88
N ASP A 88 -11.10 -13.28 -11.01
CA ASP A 88 -11.72 -13.64 -12.30
C ASP A 88 -11.43 -15.10 -12.66
N PHE A 89 -10.21 -15.57 -12.42
CA PHE A 89 -9.86 -16.98 -12.62
C PHE A 89 -10.71 -17.91 -11.73
N LEU A 90 -10.77 -17.65 -10.43
CA LEU A 90 -11.46 -18.51 -9.46
C LEU A 90 -12.99 -18.47 -9.60
N VAL A 91 -13.57 -17.32 -9.96
CA VAL A 91 -15.02 -17.11 -10.03
C VAL A 91 -15.59 -17.42 -11.41
N LEU A 92 -14.87 -17.12 -12.49
CA LEU A 92 -15.40 -17.26 -13.86
C LEU A 92 -14.86 -18.49 -14.58
N LYS A 93 -13.58 -18.83 -14.38
CA LYS A 93 -12.90 -19.86 -15.18
C LYS A 93 -12.73 -21.19 -14.47
N ALA A 94 -12.62 -21.19 -13.15
CA ALA A 94 -12.55 -22.39 -12.34
C ALA A 94 -13.93 -22.96 -11.98
N LYS A 95 -15.03 -22.40 -12.52
CA LYS A 95 -16.40 -22.76 -12.14
C LYS A 95 -16.66 -24.26 -12.23
N ALA A 96 -16.86 -24.81 -11.05
CA ALA A 96 -18.06 -25.54 -10.74
C ALA A 96 -19.16 -24.53 -10.28
N PRO A 97 -20.47 -24.81 -10.41
CA PRO A 97 -21.54 -23.93 -9.91
C PRO A 97 -21.37 -23.61 -8.41
N PHE A 98 -22.05 -22.56 -7.89
CA PHE A 98 -21.88 -22.03 -6.52
C PHE A 98 -21.98 -23.07 -5.38
N ASP A 99 -22.46 -24.28 -5.67
CA ASP A 99 -22.64 -25.39 -4.73
C ASP A 99 -21.54 -26.47 -4.83
N GLU A 100 -20.52 -26.27 -5.66
CA GLU A 100 -19.45 -27.25 -5.87
C GLU A 100 -18.08 -26.72 -5.39
N ALA A 101 -17.33 -27.59 -4.74
CA ALA A 101 -15.98 -27.32 -4.24
C ALA A 101 -14.95 -27.12 -5.36
N TRP A 102 -13.95 -26.28 -5.11
CA TRP A 102 -12.77 -26.22 -5.98
C TRP A 102 -11.96 -27.52 -5.83
N LYS A 103 -11.49 -28.05 -6.95
CA LYS A 103 -10.66 -29.27 -7.02
C LYS A 103 -9.39 -29.01 -7.79
N GLY A 104 -8.26 -29.42 -7.22
CA GLY A 104 -6.95 -29.44 -7.86
C GLY A 104 -6.51 -30.84 -8.23
N THR A 105 -5.21 -31.05 -8.30
CA THR A 105 -4.60 -32.38 -8.53
C THR A 105 -3.65 -32.75 -7.39
N GLY A 106 -3.34 -34.05 -7.25
CA GLY A 106 -2.51 -34.53 -6.15
C GLY A 106 -3.21 -34.33 -4.81
N ILE A 107 -2.53 -33.75 -3.82
CA ILE A 107 -3.11 -33.48 -2.50
C ILE A 107 -4.29 -32.49 -2.56
N GLU A 108 -4.28 -31.55 -3.51
CA GLU A 108 -5.38 -30.61 -3.75
C GLU A 108 -6.57 -31.27 -4.47
N GLY A 109 -6.51 -32.57 -4.77
CA GLY A 109 -7.69 -33.34 -5.16
C GLY A 109 -8.69 -33.51 -4.02
N ALA A 110 -8.24 -33.36 -2.76
CA ALA A 110 -9.13 -33.23 -1.61
C ALA A 110 -9.82 -31.85 -1.64
N GLU A 111 -11.14 -31.86 -1.72
CA GLU A 111 -12.00 -30.68 -1.92
C GLU A 111 -11.81 -29.62 -0.84
N ASP A 112 -11.63 -30.05 0.41
CA ASP A 112 -11.44 -29.19 1.57
C ASP A 112 -10.15 -28.36 1.45
N ILE A 113 -9.06 -28.94 0.95
CA ILE A 113 -7.78 -28.26 0.78
C ILE A 113 -7.87 -27.18 -0.31
N ALA A 114 -8.29 -27.56 -1.52
CA ALA A 114 -8.37 -26.63 -2.65
C ALA A 114 -9.40 -25.51 -2.39
N THR A 115 -10.57 -25.86 -1.85
CA THR A 115 -11.61 -24.91 -1.47
C THR A 115 -11.13 -23.95 -0.39
N SER A 116 -10.47 -24.45 0.67
CA SER A 116 -9.93 -23.58 1.72
C SER A 116 -8.94 -22.57 1.17
N MET A 117 -8.03 -22.98 0.29
CA MET A 117 -7.04 -22.08 -0.33
C MET A 117 -7.69 -21.06 -1.29
N ALA A 118 -8.67 -21.48 -2.09
CA ALA A 118 -9.45 -20.58 -2.96
C ALA A 118 -10.23 -19.54 -2.14
N LEU A 119 -10.89 -19.95 -1.07
CA LEU A 119 -11.62 -19.06 -0.17
C LEU A 119 -10.67 -18.11 0.58
N LEU A 120 -9.50 -18.59 1.00
CA LEU A 120 -8.47 -17.74 1.61
C LEU A 120 -8.03 -16.64 0.64
N PHE A 121 -7.85 -16.95 -0.65
CA PHE A 121 -7.56 -15.95 -1.69
C PHE A 121 -8.71 -14.94 -1.85
N LEU A 122 -9.94 -15.42 -2.08
CA LEU A 122 -11.11 -14.58 -2.38
C LEU A 122 -11.56 -13.73 -1.19
N SER A 123 -11.33 -14.19 0.05
CA SER A 123 -11.69 -13.43 1.25
C SER A 123 -11.04 -12.05 1.32
N LYS A 124 -9.93 -11.84 0.59
CA LYS A 124 -9.07 -10.66 0.77
C LYS A 124 -9.48 -9.44 -0.05
N GLY A 125 -10.25 -9.58 -1.12
CA GLY A 125 -10.76 -8.40 -1.84
C GLY A 125 -11.89 -7.68 -1.13
N ARG A 126 -12.37 -8.20 0.01
CA ARG A 126 -13.39 -7.53 0.82
C ARG A 126 -12.82 -6.45 1.73
N ARG A 127 -11.49 -6.38 1.90
CA ARG A 127 -10.86 -5.41 2.78
C ARG A 127 -10.72 -4.05 2.08
N PRO A 128 -11.42 -3.00 2.54
CA PRO A 128 -11.27 -1.67 1.97
C PRO A 128 -9.83 -1.16 2.15
N VAL A 129 -9.32 -0.47 1.13
CA VAL A 129 -8.03 0.22 1.22
C VAL A 129 -8.27 1.53 1.95
N VAL A 130 -7.71 1.70 3.16
CA VAL A 130 -7.88 2.92 3.95
C VAL A 130 -6.87 4.00 3.54
N VAL A 131 -5.67 3.59 3.16
CA VAL A 131 -4.58 4.49 2.78
C VAL A 131 -3.75 3.89 1.65
N ALA A 132 -3.35 4.71 0.69
CA ALA A 132 -2.37 4.34 -0.30
C ALA A 132 -1.15 5.26 -0.27
N LYS A 133 0.04 4.69 -0.14
CA LYS A 133 1.32 5.41 -0.19
C LYS A 133 1.68 5.72 -1.64
N LEU A 134 1.90 6.99 -1.96
CA LEU A 134 2.16 7.41 -3.32
C LEU A 134 3.67 7.42 -3.60
N MET A 135 4.08 6.74 -4.68
CA MET A 135 5.46 6.81 -5.17
C MET A 135 5.72 8.18 -5.79
N HIS A 136 6.82 8.83 -5.41
CA HIS A 136 7.26 10.09 -6.00
C HIS A 136 8.79 10.17 -6.05
N GLY A 137 9.31 11.05 -6.89
CA GLY A 137 10.73 11.41 -6.87
C GLY A 137 11.07 12.39 -5.74
N PRO A 138 12.36 12.64 -5.50
CA PRO A 138 13.50 12.06 -6.21
C PRO A 138 13.88 10.64 -5.72
N GLY A 139 14.25 9.76 -6.65
CA GLY A 139 14.68 8.39 -6.33
C GLY A 139 13.63 7.61 -5.53
N ASP A 140 14.06 7.02 -4.43
CA ASP A 140 13.22 6.25 -3.48
C ASP A 140 12.91 7.03 -2.19
N ASP A 141 13.09 8.35 -2.18
CA ASP A 141 12.85 9.18 -0.98
C ASP A 141 11.42 9.07 -0.46
N TRP A 142 10.47 8.72 -1.34
CA TRP A 142 9.08 8.41 -1.00
C TRP A 142 8.94 7.25 0.02
N ASN A 143 9.97 6.42 0.21
CA ASN A 143 9.91 5.19 0.99
C ASN A 143 10.99 5.08 2.09
N ASN A 144 11.35 6.21 2.72
CA ASN A 144 12.29 6.23 3.85
C ASN A 144 11.83 5.40 5.06
N HIS A 145 10.52 5.17 5.21
CA HIS A 145 9.94 4.26 6.20
C HIS A 145 9.05 3.22 5.49
N ARG A 146 9.57 2.01 5.24
CA ARG A 146 8.87 0.99 4.43
C ARG A 146 7.62 0.42 5.10
N SER A 147 7.54 0.52 6.42
CA SER A 147 6.45 -0.04 7.23
C SER A 147 5.49 1.02 7.80
N ASP A 148 5.63 2.30 7.41
CA ASP A 148 4.84 3.41 7.98
C ASP A 148 3.32 3.22 7.81
N VAL A 149 2.84 3.14 6.57
CA VAL A 149 1.42 2.96 6.25
C VAL A 149 0.91 1.59 6.69
N ALA A 150 1.78 0.57 6.74
CA ALA A 150 1.42 -0.73 7.26
C ALA A 150 1.12 -0.68 8.77
N ASN A 151 2.00 -0.04 9.54
CA ASN A 151 1.82 0.14 10.98
C ASN A 151 0.64 1.08 11.29
N LEU A 152 0.47 2.15 10.51
CA LEU A 152 -0.68 3.06 10.66
C LEU A 152 -2.00 2.34 10.37
N THR A 153 -2.02 1.48 9.35
CA THR A 153 -3.20 0.67 9.03
C THR A 153 -3.49 -0.34 10.14
N ASP A 154 -2.49 -1.09 10.62
CA ASP A 154 -2.65 -2.05 11.73
C ASP A 154 -3.16 -1.37 13.01
N TYR A 155 -2.65 -0.18 13.34
CA TYR A 155 -3.19 0.61 14.46
C TYR A 155 -4.65 1.00 14.23
N THR A 156 -5.00 1.44 13.01
CA THR A 156 -6.36 1.87 12.65
C THR A 156 -7.34 0.70 12.64
N GLU A 157 -6.94 -0.46 12.09
CA GLU A 157 -7.72 -1.71 12.12
C GLU A 157 -8.12 -2.06 13.55
N ARG A 158 -7.17 -2.02 14.49
CA ARG A 158 -7.41 -2.30 15.91
C ARG A 158 -8.27 -1.25 16.60
N ALA A 159 -8.08 0.03 16.25
CA ALA A 159 -8.83 1.12 16.86
C ALA A 159 -10.31 1.10 16.45
N TRP A 160 -10.59 0.71 15.20
CA TRP A 160 -11.95 0.70 14.64
C TRP A 160 -12.63 -0.68 14.68
N ASP A 161 -11.89 -1.75 14.98
CA ASP A 161 -12.37 -3.13 14.88
C ASP A 161 -12.92 -3.47 13.47
N ILE A 162 -12.19 -3.00 12.45
CA ILE A 162 -12.52 -3.20 11.04
C ILE A 162 -11.29 -3.75 10.34
N ASP A 163 -11.47 -4.79 9.53
CA ASP A 163 -10.46 -5.29 8.61
C ASP A 163 -10.17 -4.25 7.51
N LEU A 164 -8.95 -3.72 7.46
CA LEU A 164 -8.50 -2.72 6.50
C LEU A 164 -7.28 -3.22 5.70
N SER A 165 -6.94 -2.46 4.66
CA SER A 165 -5.74 -2.68 3.87
C SER A 165 -5.09 -1.37 3.51
N TRP A 166 -3.83 -1.44 3.11
CA TRP A 166 -3.09 -0.36 2.49
C TRP A 166 -2.51 -0.81 1.16
N GLN A 167 -2.15 0.16 0.31
CA GLN A 167 -1.50 -0.11 -0.97
C GLN A 167 -0.38 0.89 -1.26
N VAL A 168 0.48 0.58 -2.23
CA VAL A 168 1.41 1.53 -2.84
C VAL A 168 0.95 1.84 -4.26
N TYR A 169 0.82 3.13 -4.59
CA TYR A 169 0.42 3.59 -5.90
C TYR A 169 1.57 4.26 -6.65
N ASN A 170 1.79 3.79 -7.87
CA ASN A 170 2.64 4.48 -8.84
C ASN A 170 1.77 5.45 -9.64
N PRO A 171 1.92 6.78 -9.47
CA PRO A 171 1.06 7.76 -10.14
C PRO A 171 1.21 7.75 -11.66
N THR A 172 2.30 7.21 -12.21
CA THR A 172 2.45 7.07 -13.68
C THR A 172 1.59 5.93 -14.22
N ALA A 173 1.44 4.84 -13.46
CA ALA A 173 0.69 3.66 -13.89
C ALA A 173 -0.80 3.71 -13.51
N ALA A 174 -1.14 4.35 -12.39
CA ALA A 174 -2.50 4.42 -11.87
C ALA A 174 -3.34 5.52 -12.57
N THR A 175 -4.61 5.26 -12.83
CA THR A 175 -5.61 6.28 -13.24
C THR A 175 -6.13 7.07 -12.03
N VAL A 176 -6.90 8.14 -12.23
CA VAL A 176 -7.56 8.85 -11.11
C VAL A 176 -8.54 7.91 -10.39
N GLU A 177 -9.26 7.08 -11.14
CA GLU A 177 -10.20 6.08 -10.65
C GLU A 177 -9.50 5.04 -9.75
N ASP A 178 -8.27 4.68 -10.09
CA ASP A 178 -7.43 3.82 -9.26
C ASP A 178 -7.01 4.51 -7.96
N LEU A 179 -6.64 5.80 -8.02
CA LEU A 179 -6.29 6.58 -6.81
C LEU A 179 -7.49 6.69 -5.86
N LEU A 180 -8.69 6.89 -6.40
CA LEU A 180 -9.94 7.01 -5.64
C LEU A 180 -10.38 5.70 -4.96
N GLN A 181 -9.73 4.57 -5.23
CA GLN A 181 -9.94 3.34 -4.46
C GLN A 181 -9.42 3.46 -3.01
N ALA A 182 -8.57 4.46 -2.72
CA ALA A 182 -8.13 4.79 -1.38
C ALA A 182 -8.63 6.20 -0.98
N PRO A 183 -9.35 6.35 0.15
CA PRO A 183 -9.83 7.65 0.60
C PRO A 183 -8.70 8.58 1.05
N VAL A 184 -7.55 8.01 1.42
CA VAL A 184 -6.34 8.76 1.79
C VAL A 184 -5.16 8.37 0.90
N LEU A 185 -4.53 9.35 0.24
CA LEU A 185 -3.18 9.22 -0.28
C LEU A 185 -2.18 9.72 0.75
N PHE A 186 -1.12 8.95 0.97
CA PHE A 186 -0.02 9.30 1.86
C PHE A 186 1.23 9.63 1.05
N ILE A 187 1.84 10.79 1.30
CA ILE A 187 3.12 11.23 0.73
C ILE A 187 4.06 11.48 1.89
N SER A 188 5.21 10.81 1.90
CA SER A 188 6.24 10.99 2.92
C SER A 188 7.61 11.08 2.27
N GLY A 189 8.50 11.90 2.82
CA GLY A 189 9.86 12.03 2.29
C GLY A 189 10.70 13.02 3.09
N SER A 190 12.00 13.00 2.82
CA SER A 190 12.95 13.99 3.36
C SER A 190 13.22 15.13 2.36
N LEU A 191 12.94 14.88 1.07
CA LEU A 191 13.14 15.80 -0.05
C LEU A 191 11.79 16.22 -0.64
N GLY A 192 11.80 17.29 -1.44
CA GLY A 192 10.59 17.80 -2.08
C GLY A 192 9.98 16.77 -3.05
N PRO A 193 8.67 16.45 -2.95
CA PRO A 193 8.06 15.44 -3.81
C PRO A 193 7.97 15.88 -5.28
N GLU A 194 8.34 14.97 -6.17
CA GLU A 194 8.30 15.14 -7.63
C GLU A 194 7.34 14.15 -8.29
N LEU A 195 6.28 14.65 -8.92
CA LEU A 195 5.25 13.84 -9.57
C LEU A 195 5.44 13.68 -11.09
N LYS A 196 6.51 14.25 -11.67
CA LYS A 196 6.86 14.08 -13.10
C LYS A 196 5.69 14.29 -14.08
N GLY A 197 4.90 15.34 -13.91
CA GLY A 197 3.77 15.66 -14.79
C GLY A 197 2.42 15.07 -14.35
N GLN A 198 2.36 14.37 -13.22
CA GLN A 198 1.11 13.81 -12.68
C GLN A 198 0.37 14.80 -11.73
N GLU A 199 0.74 16.08 -11.74
CA GLU A 199 0.12 17.13 -10.91
C GLU A 199 -1.39 17.24 -11.12
N GLN A 200 -1.86 17.24 -12.37
CA GLN A 200 -3.29 17.29 -12.69
C GLN A 200 -4.05 16.08 -12.13
N LYS A 201 -3.45 14.90 -12.19
CA LYS A 201 -4.06 13.66 -11.65
C LYS A 201 -4.26 13.75 -10.13
N LEU A 202 -3.30 14.36 -9.41
CA LEU A 202 -3.44 14.57 -7.98
C LEU A 202 -4.47 15.66 -7.67
N ARG A 203 -4.58 16.70 -8.51
CA ARG A 203 -5.69 17.67 -8.42
C ARG A 203 -7.04 16.98 -8.55
N ASP A 204 -7.24 16.21 -9.60
CA ASP A 204 -8.51 15.53 -9.89
C ASP A 204 -8.90 14.56 -8.76
N TYR A 205 -7.91 13.90 -8.13
CA TYR A 205 -8.14 13.06 -6.95
C TYR A 205 -8.71 13.86 -5.78
N ILE A 206 -8.09 15.01 -5.45
CA ILE A 206 -8.50 15.87 -4.33
C ILE A 206 -9.86 16.53 -4.62
N ASP A 207 -10.05 17.08 -5.82
CA ASP A 207 -11.30 17.73 -6.24
C ASP A 207 -12.49 16.75 -6.23
N ARG A 208 -12.24 15.44 -6.38
CA ARG A 208 -13.24 14.37 -6.30
C ARG A 208 -13.41 13.79 -4.89
N GLY A 209 -12.90 14.46 -3.86
CA GLY A 209 -13.11 14.12 -2.45
C GLY A 209 -12.02 13.25 -1.83
N GLY A 210 -10.92 13.01 -2.54
CA GLY A 210 -9.75 12.35 -1.99
C GLY A 210 -9.03 13.20 -0.93
N PHE A 211 -8.38 12.56 0.03
CA PHE A 211 -7.62 13.25 1.08
C PHE A 211 -6.12 13.01 0.93
N LEU A 212 -5.32 14.07 0.96
CA LEU A 212 -3.86 13.97 0.89
C LEU A 212 -3.24 14.19 2.28
N PHE A 213 -2.61 13.15 2.83
CA PHE A 213 -1.83 13.22 4.05
C PHE A 213 -0.33 13.28 3.72
N ALA A 214 0.31 14.40 4.02
CA ALA A 214 1.73 14.61 3.76
C ALA A 214 2.56 14.64 5.04
N GLU A 215 3.67 13.89 5.07
CA GLU A 215 4.61 13.81 6.19
C GLU A 215 6.03 14.21 5.74
N ALA A 216 6.58 15.26 6.35
CA ALA A 216 8.00 15.53 6.25
C ALA A 216 8.75 14.60 7.22
N CYS A 217 9.47 13.61 6.70
CA CYS A 217 10.14 12.59 7.51
C CYS A 217 11.64 12.87 7.72
N CYS A 218 12.29 12.07 8.56
CA CYS A 218 13.71 12.18 8.92
C CYS A 218 14.08 13.48 9.67
N LYS A 219 15.38 13.64 9.98
CA LYS A 219 15.89 14.71 10.87
C LYS A 219 15.72 16.13 10.31
N ASP A 220 15.63 16.31 9.00
CA ASP A 220 15.45 17.63 8.36
C ASP A 220 14.34 17.58 7.31
N GLY A 221 13.12 17.85 7.75
CA GLY A 221 11.93 17.92 6.89
C GLY A 221 11.76 19.22 6.11
N ARG A 222 12.68 20.20 6.23
CA ARG A 222 12.49 21.53 5.60
C ARG A 222 12.52 21.47 4.08
N GLN A 223 13.29 20.55 3.50
CA GLN A 223 13.34 20.38 2.06
C GLN A 223 12.03 19.80 1.53
N PHE A 224 11.49 18.80 2.23
CA PHE A 224 10.15 18.28 1.97
C PHE A 224 9.09 19.39 2.08
N ASP A 225 9.04 20.15 3.19
CA ASP A 225 8.03 21.22 3.38
C ASP A 225 8.07 22.26 2.24
N LYS A 226 9.27 22.79 1.93
CA LYS A 226 9.45 23.75 0.83
C LYS A 226 9.05 23.16 -0.52
N GLY A 227 9.39 21.89 -0.76
CA GLY A 227 9.06 21.19 -1.99
C GLY A 227 7.57 20.89 -2.13
N PHE A 228 6.94 20.46 -1.05
CA PHE A 228 5.51 20.16 -0.98
C PHE A 228 4.69 21.43 -1.20
N ARG A 229 5.04 22.55 -0.56
CA ARG A 229 4.39 23.86 -0.80
C ARG A 229 4.48 24.29 -2.26
N ARG A 230 5.63 24.09 -2.91
CA ARG A 230 5.81 24.36 -4.34
C ARG A 230 5.00 23.40 -5.21
N LEU A 231 4.87 22.13 -4.82
CA LEU A 231 4.01 21.16 -5.51
C LEU A 231 2.54 21.59 -5.40
N MET A 232 2.05 21.92 -4.20
CA MET A 232 0.68 22.40 -4.00
C MET A 232 0.40 23.69 -4.77
N GLY A 233 1.35 24.63 -4.84
CA GLY A 233 1.19 25.84 -5.67
C GLY A 233 1.13 25.58 -7.18
N ARG A 234 1.59 24.41 -7.66
CA ARG A 234 1.42 23.98 -9.07
C ARG A 234 0.10 23.26 -9.30
N ILE A 235 -0.40 22.52 -8.31
CA ILE A 235 -1.67 21.78 -8.37
C ILE A 235 -2.86 22.74 -8.18
N PHE A 236 -2.74 23.65 -7.20
CA PHE A 236 -3.73 24.66 -6.84
C PHE A 236 -3.10 26.06 -6.88
N PRO A 237 -2.97 26.68 -8.06
CA PRO A 237 -2.44 28.04 -8.21
C PRO A 237 -3.37 29.13 -7.64
N GLU A 238 -4.64 28.80 -7.40
CA GLU A 238 -5.66 29.70 -6.87
C GLU A 238 -5.32 30.15 -5.43
N GLN A 239 -5.60 31.42 -5.09
CA GLN A 239 -5.18 31.98 -3.79
C GLN A 239 -5.95 31.38 -2.62
N GLU A 240 -7.23 31.07 -2.83
CA GLU A 240 -8.15 30.47 -1.87
C GLU A 240 -7.74 29.07 -1.42
N TYR A 241 -6.93 28.36 -2.22
CA TYR A 241 -6.48 26.99 -1.94
C TYR A 241 -5.06 26.93 -1.38
N LYS A 242 -4.44 28.08 -1.09
CA LYS A 242 -3.13 28.11 -0.44
C LYS A 242 -3.15 27.41 0.90
N LEU A 243 -2.12 26.60 1.14
CA LEU A 243 -1.90 25.95 2.43
C LEU A 243 -1.82 26.99 3.54
N ARG A 244 -2.66 26.80 4.56
CA ARG A 244 -2.69 27.58 5.79
C ARG A 244 -2.63 26.66 7.00
N GLN A 245 -2.24 27.21 8.14
CA GLN A 245 -2.36 26.49 9.39
C GLN A 245 -3.84 26.15 9.65
N ILE A 246 -4.10 24.95 10.15
CA ILE A 246 -5.45 24.53 10.52
C ILE A 246 -5.83 25.24 11.81
N GLU A 247 -6.99 25.88 11.82
CA GLU A 247 -7.51 26.60 12.99
C GLU A 247 -7.82 25.64 14.16
N PRO A 248 -7.68 26.08 15.43
CA PRO A 248 -7.97 25.27 16.61
C PRO A 248 -9.40 24.69 16.65
N GLU A 249 -10.36 25.35 16.03
CA GLU A 249 -11.77 24.94 16.02
C GLU A 249 -12.06 23.81 15.01
N HIS A 250 -11.11 23.50 14.12
CA HIS A 250 -11.31 22.53 13.06
C HIS A 250 -11.64 21.12 13.62
N PRO A 251 -12.62 20.39 13.04
CA PRO A 251 -13.04 19.09 13.57
C PRO A 251 -11.94 18.03 13.68
N ILE A 252 -10.86 18.15 12.88
CA ILE A 252 -9.73 17.20 12.90
C ILE A 252 -9.11 17.04 14.30
N TRP A 253 -9.17 18.08 15.14
CA TRP A 253 -8.64 18.05 16.50
C TRP A 253 -9.50 17.25 17.49
N ARG A 254 -10.72 16.85 17.10
CA ARG A 254 -11.69 16.17 17.97
C ARG A 254 -12.53 15.11 17.26
N ALA A 255 -12.13 14.70 16.05
CA ALA A 255 -12.91 13.79 15.22
C ALA A 255 -13.07 12.39 15.85
N GLU A 256 -11.98 11.86 16.42
CA GLU A 256 -11.94 10.53 17.03
C GLU A 256 -11.44 10.61 18.49
N LYS A 257 -10.28 11.24 18.68
CA LYS A 257 -9.70 11.54 19.99
C LYS A 257 -9.39 13.01 20.06
N LEU A 258 -9.50 13.57 21.26
CA LEU A 258 -9.11 14.96 21.49
C LEU A 258 -7.60 15.10 21.36
N VAL A 259 -7.16 15.86 20.37
CA VAL A 259 -5.79 16.33 20.20
C VAL A 259 -5.79 17.81 20.55
N ARG A 260 -5.12 18.16 21.65
CA ARG A 260 -5.09 19.55 22.13
C ARG A 260 -4.36 20.44 21.12
N PRO A 261 -4.94 21.57 20.69
CA PRO A 261 -4.31 22.52 19.77
C PRO A 261 -2.96 23.07 20.25
N GLU A 262 -2.71 23.05 21.56
CA GLU A 262 -1.47 23.49 22.20
C GLU A 262 -0.42 22.37 22.32
N SER A 263 -0.70 21.21 21.74
CA SER A 263 0.22 20.06 21.75
C SER A 263 1.56 20.44 21.12
N PRO A 264 2.71 20.02 21.70
CA PRO A 264 4.03 20.27 21.13
C PRO A 264 4.25 19.63 19.76
N TYR A 265 3.32 18.76 19.32
CA TYR A 265 3.31 18.11 18.01
C TYR A 265 2.61 18.93 16.92
N ILE A 266 1.96 20.04 17.28
CA ILE A 266 1.35 20.97 16.35
C ILE A 266 2.42 21.99 15.98
N GLY A 267 2.85 21.99 14.73
CA GLY A 267 3.88 22.89 14.23
C GLY A 267 3.56 24.34 14.59
N LYS A 268 4.54 25.02 15.19
CA LYS A 268 4.50 26.47 15.41
C LYS A 268 4.76 27.22 14.11
#